data_AF-A0A1D8P955-F1
#
_entry.id   AF-A0A1D8P955-F1
#
_cell.length_a   1.000
_cell.length_b   1.000
_cell.length_c   1.000
_cell.angle_alpha   90.00
_cell.angle_beta   90.00
_cell.angle_gamma   90.00
#
_symmetry.space_group_name_H-M   'P 1'
#
loop_
_entity.id
_entity.type
_entity.pdbx_description
1 polymer ?
#
loop_
_entity_poly.entity_id
_entity_poly.type
_entity_poly.pdbx_seq_one_letter_code
_entity_poly.pdbx_strand_id
1 'polypeptide(L)'
;MLAVALIFIIIGVLIKYGKMYFLIAGYNTMSTEDQKKYDIEGIATLFFRVMIGMALVLIVGFLISKQLEIPKIENISIIVAIGIGLPYLLIKSNSKKFKKNSK
;
A
#
# COMPACT_ATOMS: atom_id res chain seq x y z
N MET A 1 -16.22 -7.31 0.21
CA MET A 1 -15.21 -6.48 -0.49
C MET A 1 -15.01 -5.09 0.12
N LEU A 2 -16.06 -4.29 0.34
CA LEU A 2 -15.93 -2.89 0.80
C LEU A 2 -15.19 -2.73 2.14
N ALA A 3 -15.38 -3.65 3.09
CA ALA A 3 -14.64 -3.64 4.35
C ALA A 3 -13.11 -3.76 4.14
N VAL A 4 -12.67 -4.58 3.19
CA VAL A 4 -11.24 -4.73 2.84
C VAL A 4 -10.70 -3.45 2.20
N ALA A 5 -11.48 -2.83 1.30
CA ALA A 5 -11.12 -1.54 0.72
C ALA A 5 -10.99 -0.46 1.80
N LEU A 6 -11.91 -0.42 2.77
CA LEU A 6 -11.85 0.51 3.89
C LEU A 6 -10.61 0.28 4.75
N ILE A 7 -10.24 -0.97 5.02
CA ILE A 7 -9.01 -1.32 5.76
C ILE A 7 -7.77 -0.75 5.04
N PHE A 8 -7.66 -0.91 3.72
CA PHE A 8 -6.53 -0.32 2.98
C PHE A 8 -6.50 1.21 3.08
N ILE A 9 -7.65 1.87 2.96
CA ILE A 9 -7.73 3.33 3.12
C ILE A 9 -7.25 3.74 4.51
N ILE A 10 -7.76 3.10 5.57
CA ILE A 10 -7.41 3.40 6.96
C ILE A 10 -5.92 3.17 7.19
N ILE A 11 -5.37 2.02 6.81
CA ILE A 11 -3.94 1.71 6.99
C ILE A 11 -3.08 2.74 6.24
N GLY A 12 -3.41 3.07 4.99
CA GLY A 12 -2.69 4.07 4.22
C GLY A 12 -2.68 5.44 4.91
N VAL A 13 -3.83 5.88 5.43
CA VAL A 13 -3.98 7.15 6.16
C VAL A 13 -3.16 7.14 7.45
N LEU A 14 -3.25 6.07 8.23
CA LEU A 14 -2.51 5.90 9.48
C LEU A 14 -0.99 5.91 9.26
N ILE A 15 -0.50 5.24 8.20
CA ILE A 15 0.93 5.25 7.87
C ILE A 15 1.40 6.66 7.49
N LYS A 16 0.69 7.36 6.60
CA LYS A 16 1.14 8.66 6.08
C LYS A 16 0.94 9.79 7.08
N TYR A 17 -0.28 9.95 7.58
CA TYR A 17 -0.65 11.10 8.40
C TYR A 17 -0.55 10.81 9.90
N GLY A 18 -0.87 9.58 10.31
CA GLY A 18 -0.67 9.11 11.68
C GLY A 18 0.78 8.77 12.02
N LYS A 19 1.70 8.81 11.04
CA LYS A 19 3.11 8.44 11.17
C LYS A 19 3.34 7.07 11.80
N MET A 20 2.41 6.14 11.59
CA MET A 20 2.48 4.76 12.09
C MET A 20 3.47 3.92 11.25
N TYR A 21 4.73 4.35 11.20
CA TYR A 21 5.77 3.74 10.37
C TYR A 21 6.16 2.33 10.84
N PHE A 22 5.81 1.95 12.07
CA PHE A 22 5.98 0.58 12.56
C PHE A 22 5.18 -0.46 11.73
N LEU A 23 4.16 -0.03 10.99
CA LEU A 23 3.41 -0.88 10.05
C LEU A 23 4.18 -1.20 8.76
N ILE A 24 5.30 -0.50 8.50
CA ILE A 24 6.16 -0.74 7.35
C ILE A 24 7.18 -1.82 7.73
N ALA A 25 6.88 -3.05 7.31
CA ALA A 25 7.81 -4.17 7.45
C ALA A 25 9.15 -3.85 6.77
N GLY A 26 10.25 -4.35 7.34
CA GLY A 26 11.60 -3.97 6.96
C GLY A 26 12.07 -2.70 7.68
N TYR A 27 11.32 -1.59 7.63
CA TYR A 27 11.67 -0.37 8.36
C TYR A 27 11.55 -0.57 9.88
N ASN A 28 10.47 -1.18 10.35
CA ASN A 28 10.25 -1.48 11.77
C ASN A 28 11.29 -2.41 12.39
N THR A 29 11.97 -3.23 11.58
CA THR A 29 12.99 -4.19 12.02
C THR A 29 14.42 -3.66 11.88
N MET A 30 14.62 -2.49 11.27
CA MET A 30 15.93 -1.85 11.14
C MET A 30 16.38 -1.22 12.46
N SER A 31 17.70 -1.12 12.65
CA SER A 31 18.30 -0.30 13.71
C SER A 31 17.92 1.17 13.52
N THR A 32 17.95 1.95 14.60
CA THR A 32 17.63 3.39 14.52
C THR A 32 18.61 4.16 13.63
N GLU A 33 19.87 3.73 13.59
CA GLU A 33 20.94 4.25 12.75
C GLU A 33 20.65 3.99 11.26
N ASP A 34 20.16 2.79 10.92
CA ASP A 34 19.81 2.44 9.56
C ASP A 34 18.54 3.14 9.09
N GLN A 35 17.55 3.30 9.96
CA GLN A 35 16.32 4.04 9.65
C GLN A 35 16.61 5.48 9.19
N LYS A 36 17.63 6.14 9.76
CA LYS A 36 18.04 7.51 9.37
C LYS A 36 18.53 7.61 7.93
N LYS A 37 18.97 6.49 7.34
CA LYS A 37 19.44 6.42 5.94
C LYS A 37 18.29 6.43 4.93
N TYR A 38 17.04 6.38 5.37
CA TYR A 38 15.87 6.32 4.49
C TYR A 38 14.98 7.57 4.57
N ASP A 39 14.35 7.91 3.45
CA ASP A 39 13.24 8.86 3.35
C ASP A 39 11.93 8.15 3.72
N ILE A 40 11.66 8.08 5.03
CA ILE A 40 10.46 7.43 5.56
C ILE A 40 9.17 8.13 5.14
N GLU A 41 9.18 9.45 4.98
CA GLU A 41 7.99 10.20 4.55
C GLU A 41 7.63 9.91 3.08
N GLY A 42 8.66 9.79 2.23
CA GLY A 42 8.53 9.34 0.85
C GLY A 42 7.99 7.90 0.76
N ILE A 43 8.51 6.99 1.58
CA ILE A 43 8.02 5.61 1.67
C ILE A 43 6.57 5.58 2.16
N ALA A 44 6.23 6.32 3.23
CA ALA A 44 4.88 6.40 3.76
C ALA A 44 3.88 6.95 2.73
N THR A 45 4.30 7.94 1.93
CA THR A 45 3.50 8.48 0.83
C THR A 45 3.28 7.45 -0.28
N LEU A 46 4.30 6.64 -0.62
CA LEU A 46 4.16 5.53 -1.55
C LEU A 46 3.14 4.50 -1.02
N PHE A 47 3.28 4.07 0.23
CA PHE A 47 2.35 3.14 0.88
C PHE A 47 0.92 3.66 0.81
N PHE A 48 0.68 4.92 1.19
CA PHE A 48 -0.64 5.54 1.09
C PHE A 48 -1.21 5.48 -0.34
N ARG A 49 -0.44 5.92 -1.34
CA ARG A 49 -0.91 5.93 -2.74
C ARG A 49 -1.26 4.53 -3.25
N VAL A 50 -0.44 3.53 -2.94
CA VAL A 50 -0.69 2.15 -3.36
C VAL A 50 -1.90 1.57 -2.65
N MET A 51 -2.05 1.80 -1.34
CA MET A 51 -3.20 1.33 -0.56
C MET A 51 -4.52 1.96 -1.06
N ILE A 52 -4.52 3.26 -1.36
CA ILE A 52 -5.66 3.92 -2.01
C ILE A 52 -5.93 3.32 -3.40
N GLY A 53 -4.91 3.09 -4.21
CA GLY A 53 -5.06 2.45 -5.52
C GLY A 53 -5.69 1.06 -5.43
N MET A 54 -5.23 0.22 -4.50
CA MET A 54 -5.82 -1.10 -4.25
C MET A 54 -7.27 -0.99 -3.78
N ALA A 55 -7.57 -0.07 -2.86
CA ALA A 55 -8.95 0.16 -2.42
C ALA A 55 -9.88 0.57 -3.58
N LEU A 56 -9.41 1.44 -4.48
CA LEU A 56 -10.16 1.85 -5.67
C LEU A 56 -10.45 0.67 -6.60
N VAL A 57 -9.45 -0.20 -6.85
CA VAL A 57 -9.64 -1.43 -7.64
C VAL A 57 -10.72 -2.32 -7.01
N LEU A 58 -10.70 -2.49 -5.69
CA LEU A 58 -11.72 -3.28 -4.97
C LEU A 58 -13.12 -2.64 -5.05
N ILE A 59 -13.23 -1.32 -4.92
CA ILE A 59 -14.51 -0.61 -5.01
C ILE A 59 -15.07 -0.70 -6.43
N VAL A 60 -14.26 -0.45 -7.46
CA VAL A 60 -14.68 -0.55 -8.86
C VAL A 60 -15.07 -2.00 -9.19
N GLY A 61 -14.26 -2.97 -8.75
CA GLY A 61 -14.57 -4.39 -8.90
C GLY A 61 -15.91 -4.78 -8.27
N PHE A 62 -16.24 -4.22 -7.10
CA PHE A 62 -17.51 -4.45 -6.42
C PHE A 62 -18.68 -3.89 -7.24
N LEU A 63 -18.56 -2.65 -7.70
CA LEU A 63 -19.60 -1.98 -8.48
C LEU A 63 -19.86 -2.71 -9.80
N ILE A 64 -18.81 -3.14 -10.51
CA ILE A 64 -18.94 -3.91 -11.76
C ILE A 64 -19.55 -5.28 -11.49
N SER A 65 -19.10 -6.00 -10.46
CA SER A 65 -19.66 -7.29 -10.03
C SER A 65 -21.17 -7.19 -9.81
N LYS A 66 -21.62 -6.13 -9.12
CA LYS A 66 -23.04 -5.88 -8.85
C LYS A 66 -23.81 -5.47 -10.11
N GLN A 67 -23.25 -4.63 -10.96
CA GLN A 67 -23.92 -4.16 -12.17
C GLN A 67 -24.11 -5.26 -13.22
N LEU A 68 -23.17 -6.20 -13.31
CA LEU A 68 -23.18 -7.29 -14.30
C LEU A 68 -23.71 -8.61 -13.74
N GLU A 69 -23.97 -8.68 -12.43
CA GLU A 69 -24.34 -9.91 -11.72
C GLU A 69 -23.30 -11.05 -11.91
N ILE A 70 -22.01 -10.70 -11.93
CA ILE A 70 -20.89 -11.64 -12.07
C ILE A 70 -20.04 -11.65 -10.78
N PRO A 71 -20.36 -12.50 -9.79
CA PRO A 71 -19.66 -12.53 -8.50
C PRO A 71 -18.14 -12.80 -8.61
N LYS A 72 -17.71 -13.49 -9.67
CA LYS A 72 -16.29 -13.80 -9.92
C LYS A 72 -15.41 -12.55 -10.08
N ILE A 73 -16.01 -11.43 -10.48
CA ILE A 73 -15.28 -10.15 -10.63
C ILE A 73 -14.71 -9.71 -9.29
N GLU A 74 -15.36 -10.00 -8.16
CA GLU A 74 -14.83 -9.63 -6.84
C GLU A 74 -13.51 -10.34 -6.54
N ASN A 75 -13.46 -11.66 -6.77
CA ASN A 75 -12.27 -12.46 -6.54
C ASN A 75 -11.12 -12.04 -7.46
N ILE A 76 -11.41 -11.78 -8.74
CA ILE A 76 -10.43 -11.29 -9.71
C ILE A 76 -9.89 -9.92 -9.27
N SER A 77 -10.75 -9.03 -8.80
CA SER A 77 -10.35 -7.68 -8.34
C SER A 77 -9.39 -7.74 -7.16
N ILE A 78 -9.62 -8.68 -6.22
CA ILE A 78 -8.71 -8.92 -5.09
C ILE A 78 -7.35 -9.41 -5.60
N ILE A 79 -7.34 -10.40 -6.49
CA ILE A 79 -6.10 -10.96 -7.07
C ILE A 79 -5.31 -9.86 -7.80
N VAL A 80 -5.97 -9.03 -8.60
CA VAL A 80 -5.34 -7.92 -9.32
C VAL A 80 -4.79 -6.87 -8.36
N ALA A 81 -5.57 -6.45 -7.37
CA ALA A 81 -5.15 -5.45 -6.40
C ALA A 81 -3.90 -5.92 -5.63
N ILE A 82 -3.91 -7.15 -5.11
CA ILE A 82 -2.79 -7.70 -4.35
C ILE A 82 -1.59 -8.02 -5.26
N GLY A 83 -1.85 -8.69 -6.38
CA GLY A 83 -0.83 -9.16 -7.32
C GLY A 83 -0.06 -8.03 -8.01
N ILE A 84 -0.64 -6.83 -8.11
CA ILE A 84 0.07 -5.64 -8.62
C ILE A 84 0.55 -4.76 -7.46
N GLY A 85 -0.33 -4.47 -6.50
CA GLY A 85 -0.07 -3.51 -5.44
C GLY A 85 1.07 -3.92 -4.51
N LEU A 86 1.09 -5.16 -4.04
CA LEU A 86 2.15 -5.62 -3.12
C LEU A 86 3.52 -5.68 -3.81
N PRO A 87 3.69 -6.32 -4.98
CA PRO A 87 4.99 -6.33 -5.65
C PRO A 87 5.50 -4.93 -5.98
N TYR A 88 4.62 -4.06 -6.49
CA TYR A 88 5.01 -2.67 -6.78
C TYR A 88 5.49 -1.93 -5.53
N LEU A 89 4.77 -2.07 -4.42
CA LEU A 89 5.11 -1.45 -3.15
C LEU A 89 6.46 -1.96 -2.61
N LEU A 90 6.69 -3.28 -2.65
CA LEU A 90 7.95 -3.89 -2.20
C LEU A 90 9.15 -3.45 -3.05
N ILE A 91 9.01 -3.49 -4.38
CA ILE A 91 10.09 -3.09 -5.30
C ILE A 91 10.39 -1.60 -5.13
N LYS A 92 9.35 -0.76 -5.09
CA LYS A 92 9.53 0.68 -5.11
C LYS A 92 10.05 1.21 -3.78
N SER A 93 9.54 0.72 -2.65
CA SER A 93 9.97 1.14 -1.30
C SER A 93 11.44 0.79 -1.02
N ASN A 94 11.94 -0.31 -1.57
CA ASN A 94 13.34 -0.74 -1.43
C ASN A 94 14.29 -0.15 -2.47
N SER A 95 13.78 0.61 -3.44
CA SER A 95 14.61 1.19 -4.49
C SER A 95 15.54 2.29 -3.95
N LYS A 96 16.65 2.54 -4.66
CA LYS A 96 17.62 3.61 -4.32
C LYS A 96 16.96 4.99 -4.19
N LYS A 97 15.77 5.20 -4.77
CA LYS A 97 15.00 6.44 -4.69
C LYS A 97 14.78 6.92 -3.24
N PHE A 98 14.56 6.01 -2.30
CA PHE A 98 14.25 6.35 -0.91
C PHE A 98 15.46 6.25 0.01
N LYS A 99 16.65 5.96 -0.51
CA LYS A 99 17.88 6.04 0.27
C LYS A 99 18.35 7.49 0.25
N LYS A 100 18.50 8.08 1.43
CA LYS A 100 19.19 9.37 1.58
C LYS A 100 20.65 9.10 1.27
N ASN A 101 21.18 9.70 0.21
CA ASN A 101 22.61 9.62 -0.07
C ASN A 101 23.34 10.21 1.15
N SER A 102 24.06 9.36 1.87
CA SER A 102 25.10 9.82 2.79
C SER A 102 26.11 10.55 1.93
N LYS A 103 26.11 11.88 1.98
CA LYS A 103 27.30 12.65 1.63
C LYS A 103 28.44 12.21 2.55
#